data_AF-A0A7W0VAD1-F1
#
_entry.id   AF-A0A7W0VAD1-F1
#
_cell.length_a   1.000
_cell.length_b   1.000
_cell.length_c   1.000
_cell.angle_alpha   90.00
_cell.angle_beta   90.00
_cell.angle_gamma   90.00
#
_symmetry.space_group_name_H-M   'P 1'
#
loop_
_entity.id
_entity.type
_entity.pdbx_description
1 polymer ?
#
loop_
_entity_poly.entity_id
_entity_poly.type
_entity_poly.pdbx_seq_one_letter_code
_entity_poly.pdbx_strand_id
1 'polypeptide(L)'
;MSDLTKALCSITATQRRRFFWAVWSTGAPCETPFRKPDASGGGARSEDEARAAAERAVGRHVVLTEPYWARAWNRVLRGERPPPRRAPRARAPGQKPPALRSAWTTLRLAPGASLAEVRKAFRQLALETHPDHGGNADDFRAVQDAYERLVDRLARRVRSR
;
A
#
# COMPACT_ATOMS: atom_id res chain seq x y z
N MET A 1 -1.34 -14.94 -27.10
CA MET A 1 -1.92 -15.08 -25.75
C MET A 1 -0.76 -15.39 -24.82
N SER A 2 -0.30 -14.38 -24.10
CA SER A 2 1.09 -14.26 -23.62
C SER A 2 1.37 -15.04 -22.34
N ASP A 3 2.34 -15.96 -22.43
CA ASP A 3 3.28 -16.43 -21.39
C ASP A 3 2.78 -16.55 -19.94
N LEU A 4 2.16 -17.70 -19.62
CA LEU A 4 2.00 -18.20 -18.25
C LEU A 4 3.24 -18.95 -17.72
N THR A 5 4.37 -18.88 -18.43
CA THR A 5 5.58 -19.69 -18.16
C THR A 5 6.52 -19.07 -17.11
N LYS A 6 6.30 -17.82 -16.70
CA LYS A 6 7.23 -17.07 -15.85
C LYS A 6 6.94 -17.33 -14.36
N ALA A 7 7.96 -17.77 -13.61
CA ALA A 7 7.85 -17.94 -12.17
C ALA A 7 7.81 -16.56 -11.49
N LEU A 8 6.84 -16.32 -10.63
CA LEU A 8 6.68 -15.04 -9.91
C LEU A 8 7.46 -15.08 -8.59
N CYS A 9 8.29 -14.10 -8.33
CA CYS A 9 9.03 -13.95 -7.08
C CYS A 9 8.60 -12.67 -6.36
N SER A 10 8.19 -12.80 -5.11
CA SER A 10 7.96 -11.68 -4.21
C SER A 10 9.13 -11.58 -3.24
N ILE A 11 9.61 -10.37 -2.99
CA ILE A 11 10.72 -10.10 -2.07
C ILE A 11 10.30 -9.00 -1.10
N THR A 12 10.58 -9.17 0.19
CA THR A 12 10.34 -8.15 1.22
C THR A 12 11.56 -8.01 2.12
N ALA A 13 11.82 -6.79 2.60
CA ALA A 13 12.76 -6.58 3.68
C ALA A 13 12.17 -7.11 5.00
N THR A 14 13.05 -7.61 5.87
CA THR A 14 12.74 -8.08 7.22
C THR A 14 13.32 -7.12 8.26
N GLN A 15 12.88 -7.24 9.51
CA GLN A 15 13.30 -6.37 10.62
C GLN A 15 14.82 -6.35 10.86
N ARG A 16 15.56 -7.39 10.44
CA ARG A 16 17.02 -7.50 10.60
C ARG A 16 17.82 -6.95 9.40
N ARG A 17 17.22 -6.09 8.56
CA ARG A 17 17.83 -5.61 7.30
C ARG A 17 18.27 -6.75 6.36
N ARG A 18 17.57 -7.89 6.42
CA ARG A 18 17.72 -9.01 5.49
C ARG A 18 16.50 -9.10 4.60
N PHE A 19 16.64 -9.71 3.44
CA PHE A 19 15.56 -9.93 2.49
C PHE A 19 15.01 -11.35 2.63
N PHE A 20 13.69 -11.46 2.54
CA PHE A 20 12.93 -12.70 2.48
C PHE A 20 12.26 -12.78 1.12
N TRP A 21 12.37 -13.91 0.45
CA TRP A 21 11.81 -14.16 -0.87
C TRP A 21 10.86 -15.36 -0.85
N ALA A 22 9.87 -15.32 -1.72
CA ALA A 22 8.93 -16.40 -1.94
C ALA A 22 8.56 -16.48 -3.43
N VAL A 23 8.54 -17.70 -3.98
CA VAL A 23 8.34 -17.96 -5.41
C VAL A 23 7.10 -18.80 -5.65
N TRP A 24 6.33 -18.39 -6.64
CA TRP A 24 5.16 -19.07 -7.18
C TRP A 24 5.42 -19.36 -8.66
N SER A 25 5.74 -20.62 -8.90
CA SER A 25 6.30 -21.16 -10.13
C SER A 25 5.32 -22.14 -10.81
N THR A 26 4.40 -22.73 -10.04
CA THR A 26 3.31 -23.62 -10.49
C THR A 26 1.99 -22.88 -10.70
N GLY A 27 1.98 -21.57 -10.48
CA GLY A 27 0.85 -20.70 -10.76
C GLY A 27 0.78 -19.51 -9.82
N ALA A 28 0.04 -18.48 -10.22
CA ALA A 28 0.03 -17.20 -9.53
C ALA A 28 -0.41 -17.30 -8.05
N PRO A 29 0.12 -16.44 -7.17
CA PRO A 29 -0.31 -16.37 -5.78
C PRO A 29 -1.78 -15.92 -5.69
N CYS A 30 -2.54 -16.54 -4.79
CA CYS A 30 -3.92 -16.16 -4.48
C CYS A 30 -4.12 -16.00 -2.97
N GLU A 31 -5.05 -15.12 -2.58
CA GLU A 31 -5.27 -14.76 -1.18
C GLU A 31 -6.27 -15.68 -0.48
N THR A 32 -7.25 -16.21 -1.22
CA THR A 32 -8.34 -17.02 -0.67
C THR A 32 -8.60 -18.27 -1.52
N PRO A 33 -8.26 -19.48 -1.05
CA PRO A 33 -7.37 -19.74 0.08
C PRO A 33 -5.96 -19.20 -0.20
N PHE A 34 -5.20 -18.84 0.84
CA PHE A 34 -3.84 -18.33 0.65
C PHE A 34 -2.95 -19.41 0.04
N ARG A 35 -2.53 -19.22 -1.22
CA ARG A 35 -1.66 -20.19 -1.92
C ARG A 35 -0.25 -20.12 -1.35
N LYS A 36 0.21 -21.25 -0.80
CA LYS A 36 1.60 -21.42 -0.36
C LYS A 36 2.55 -21.28 -1.56
N PRO A 37 3.71 -20.62 -1.39
CA PRO A 37 4.74 -20.59 -2.43
C PRO A 37 5.33 -21.99 -2.63
N ASP A 38 5.86 -22.23 -3.83
CA ASP A 38 6.57 -23.48 -4.15
C ASP A 38 7.96 -23.51 -3.47
N ALA A 39 8.60 -22.35 -3.34
CA ALA A 39 9.87 -22.18 -2.64
C ALA A 39 9.90 -20.83 -1.91
N SER A 40 10.55 -20.79 -0.76
CA SER A 40 10.78 -19.54 -0.03
C SER A 40 12.07 -19.62 0.77
N GLY A 41 12.73 -18.49 0.97
CA GLY A 41 13.97 -18.42 1.73
C GLY A 41 14.20 -17.03 2.31
N GLY A 42 14.96 -16.96 3.39
CA GLY A 42 15.32 -15.72 4.07
C GLY A 42 16.82 -15.58 4.25
N GLY A 43 17.26 -14.36 4.60
CA GLY A 43 18.65 -14.10 4.98
C GLY A 43 19.51 -13.47 3.90
N ALA A 44 18.95 -13.19 2.72
CA ALA A 44 19.65 -12.45 1.67
C ALA A 44 20.01 -11.03 2.15
N ARG A 45 21.16 -10.53 1.72
CA ARG A 45 21.71 -9.22 2.10
C ARG A 45 21.26 -8.12 1.14
N SER A 46 20.82 -8.48 -0.05
CA SER A 46 20.25 -7.58 -1.04
C SER A 46 19.04 -8.22 -1.75
N GLU A 47 18.27 -7.40 -2.46
CA GLU A 47 17.19 -7.86 -3.32
C GLU A 47 17.72 -8.71 -4.48
N ASP A 48 18.89 -8.37 -5.04
CA ASP A 48 19.53 -9.17 -6.09
C ASP A 48 19.98 -10.54 -5.57
N GLU A 49 20.53 -10.62 -4.35
CA GLU A 49 20.91 -11.90 -3.73
C GLU A 49 19.66 -12.75 -3.43
N ALA A 50 18.56 -12.10 -3.02
CA ALA A 50 17.27 -12.76 -2.83
C ALA A 50 16.69 -13.30 -4.15
N ARG A 51 16.78 -12.52 -5.24
CA ARG A 51 16.35 -12.94 -6.58
C ARG A 51 17.21 -14.11 -7.09
N ALA A 52 18.53 -14.02 -6.97
CA ALA A 52 19.42 -15.12 -7.36
C ALA A 52 19.18 -16.39 -6.52
N ALA A 53 18.90 -16.26 -5.21
CA ALA A 53 18.52 -17.39 -4.37
C ALA A 53 17.17 -18.01 -4.79
N ALA A 54 16.18 -17.17 -5.13
CA ALA A 54 14.91 -17.59 -5.66
C ALA A 54 15.06 -18.38 -6.97
N GLU A 55 15.82 -17.86 -7.94
CA GLU A 55 16.08 -18.53 -9.23
C GLU A 55 16.77 -19.87 -9.05
N ARG A 56 17.79 -19.94 -8.18
CA ARG A 56 18.47 -21.20 -7.85
C ARG A 56 17.52 -22.24 -7.25
N ALA A 57 16.57 -21.81 -6.42
CA ALA A 57 15.64 -22.73 -5.77
C ALA A 57 14.61 -23.35 -6.73
N VAL A 58 14.23 -22.63 -7.80
CA VAL A 58 13.26 -23.13 -8.78
C VAL A 58 13.89 -23.58 -10.11
N GLY A 59 15.20 -23.40 -10.28
CA GLY A 59 15.93 -23.77 -11.48
C GLY A 59 15.56 -22.98 -12.74
N ARG A 60 14.95 -21.79 -12.58
CA ARG A 60 14.48 -20.95 -13.70
C ARG A 60 14.46 -19.48 -13.30
N HIS A 61 14.41 -18.62 -14.31
CA HIS A 61 14.27 -17.18 -14.10
C HIS A 61 12.96 -16.83 -13.42
N VAL A 62 13.04 -15.86 -12.50
CA VAL A 62 11.89 -15.34 -11.77
C VAL A 62 11.62 -13.89 -12.12
N VAL A 63 10.34 -13.53 -12.19
CA VAL A 63 9.88 -12.15 -12.40
C VAL A 63 9.46 -11.58 -11.05
N LEU A 64 9.98 -10.41 -10.70
CA LEU A 64 9.59 -9.73 -9.48
C LEU A 64 8.13 -9.27 -9.56
N THR A 65 7.39 -9.52 -8.48
CA THR A 65 6.01 -9.06 -8.28
C THR A 65 5.89 -8.25 -6.98
N GLU A 66 4.67 -7.89 -6.60
CA GLU A 66 4.39 -7.12 -5.39
C GLU A 66 5.01 -7.78 -4.13
N PRO A 67 5.65 -7.00 -3.24
CA PRO A 67 6.29 -7.50 -2.00
C PRO A 67 5.27 -8.04 -0.98
N TYR A 68 3.98 -7.79 -1.20
CA TYR A 68 2.88 -8.25 -0.35
C TYR A 68 2.93 -9.76 -0.13
N TRP A 69 3.17 -10.55 -1.16
CA TRP A 69 3.11 -12.02 -1.07
C TRP A 69 4.19 -12.61 -0.17
N ALA A 70 5.42 -12.12 -0.27
CA ALA A 70 6.51 -12.50 0.62
C ALA A 70 6.26 -12.06 2.06
N ARG A 71 5.70 -10.85 2.26
CA ARG A 71 5.31 -10.38 3.60
C ARG A 71 4.18 -11.21 4.20
N ALA A 72 3.17 -11.54 3.40
CA ALA A 72 2.04 -12.36 3.82
C ALA A 72 2.50 -13.78 4.17
N TRP A 73 3.36 -14.38 3.34
CA TRP A 73 3.93 -15.69 3.63
C TRP A 73 4.82 -15.71 4.87
N ASN A 74 5.65 -14.68 5.06
CA ASN A 74 6.47 -14.55 6.28
C ASN A 74 5.60 -14.50 7.55
N ARG A 75 4.42 -13.87 7.50
CA ARG A 75 3.44 -13.92 8.60
C ARG A 75 2.85 -15.31 8.80
N VAL A 76 2.48 -15.99 7.72
CA VAL A 76 1.95 -17.36 7.79
C VAL A 76 2.97 -18.32 8.41
N LEU A 77 4.26 -18.18 8.08
CA LEU A 77 5.34 -18.96 8.71
C LEU A 77 5.47 -18.70 10.22
N ARG A 78 5.02 -17.54 10.71
CA ARG A 78 4.97 -17.19 12.14
C ARG A 78 3.66 -17.62 12.82
N GLY A 79 2.80 -18.36 12.13
CA GLY A 79 1.47 -18.75 12.63
C GLY A 79 0.45 -17.62 12.62
N GLU A 80 0.76 -16.47 12.02
CA GLU A 80 -0.17 -15.35 11.89
C GLU A 80 -1.03 -15.49 10.62
N ARG A 81 -2.24 -14.94 10.63
CA ARG A 81 -3.07 -14.82 9.41
C ARG A 81 -2.38 -13.87 8.41
N PRO A 82 -2.40 -14.16 7.09
CA PRO A 82 -1.92 -13.20 6.10
C PRO A 82 -2.71 -11.89 6.24
N PRO A 83 -2.03 -10.72 6.15
CA PRO A 83 -2.72 -9.44 6.23
C PRO A 83 -3.71 -9.35 5.08
N PRO A 84 -4.92 -8.79 5.26
CA PRO A 84 -5.83 -8.61 4.12
C PRO A 84 -5.15 -7.71 3.08
N ARG A 85 -5.27 -8.01 1.79
CA ARG A 85 -4.98 -7.02 0.76
C ARG A 85 -5.96 -5.87 0.99
N ARG A 86 -5.45 -4.76 1.53
CA ARG A 86 -6.20 -3.50 1.57
C ARG A 86 -6.46 -3.15 0.11
N ALA A 87 -7.66 -3.42 -0.39
CA ALA A 87 -8.15 -2.76 -1.58
C ALA A 87 -7.92 -1.25 -1.38
N PRO A 88 -7.53 -0.48 -2.42
CA PRO A 88 -7.63 0.97 -2.32
C PRO A 88 -9.04 1.26 -1.79
N ARG A 89 -9.14 1.99 -0.67
CA ARG A 89 -10.41 2.27 0.02
C ARG A 89 -11.36 2.84 -1.03
N ALA A 90 -12.22 1.99 -1.59
CA ALA A 90 -13.19 2.41 -2.58
C ALA A 90 -14.14 3.35 -1.85
N ARG A 91 -14.32 4.56 -2.37
CA ARG A 91 -15.27 5.52 -1.81
C ARG A 91 -16.63 4.82 -1.71
N ALA A 92 -17.20 4.79 -0.51
CA ALA A 92 -18.55 4.25 -0.33
C ALA A 92 -19.49 4.89 -1.38
N PRO A 93 -20.20 4.09 -2.19
CA PRO A 93 -21.10 4.63 -3.20
C PRO A 93 -22.18 5.47 -2.51
N GLY A 94 -22.30 6.74 -2.90
CA GLY A 94 -23.31 7.67 -2.38
C GLY A 94 -22.77 8.92 -1.67
N GLN A 95 -21.51 8.95 -1.22
CA GLN A 95 -20.93 10.17 -0.64
C GLN A 95 -20.49 11.14 -1.75
N LYS A 96 -21.23 12.24 -1.93
CA LYS A 96 -20.76 13.40 -2.71
C LYS A 96 -19.52 13.98 -2.03
N PRO A 97 -18.44 14.28 -2.77
CA PRO A 97 -17.27 14.89 -2.17
C PRO A 97 -17.66 16.23 -1.51
N PRO A 98 -17.11 16.55 -0.32
CA PRO A 98 -17.45 17.76 0.40
C PRO A 98 -17.21 18.97 -0.49
N ALA A 99 -18.18 19.89 -0.61
CA ALA A 99 -18.04 21.13 -1.37
C ALA A 99 -16.73 21.87 -1.02
N LEU A 100 -16.18 22.68 -1.92
CA LEU A 100 -14.88 23.34 -1.66
C LEU A 100 -14.89 24.17 -0.38
N ARG A 101 -16.00 24.83 -0.05
CA ARG A 101 -16.15 25.57 1.22
C ARG A 101 -16.07 24.64 2.42
N SER A 102 -16.79 23.52 2.40
CA SER A 102 -16.72 22.53 3.48
C SER A 102 -15.33 21.90 3.57
N ALA A 103 -14.60 21.72 2.47
CA ALA A 103 -13.25 21.17 2.51
C ALA A 103 -12.24 22.10 3.25
N TRP A 104 -12.33 23.42 3.05
CA TRP A 104 -11.53 24.38 3.83
C TRP A 104 -11.88 24.32 5.31
N THR A 105 -13.18 24.29 5.64
CA THR A 105 -13.66 24.19 7.02
C THR A 105 -13.25 22.87 7.69
N THR A 106 -13.34 21.74 6.99
CA THR A 106 -12.93 20.43 7.51
C THR A 106 -11.44 20.39 7.83
N LEU A 107 -10.60 21.06 7.05
CA LEU A 107 -9.18 21.21 7.37
C LEU A 107 -8.87 22.35 8.35
N ARG A 108 -9.89 23.06 8.87
CA ARG A 108 -9.73 24.23 9.73
C ARG A 108 -8.84 25.32 9.10
N LEU A 109 -8.96 25.53 7.79
CA LEU A 109 -8.18 26.49 7.00
C LEU A 109 -9.06 27.58 6.39
N ALA A 110 -8.46 28.74 6.16
CA ALA A 110 -9.10 29.82 5.40
C ALA A 110 -9.12 29.49 3.89
N PRO A 111 -10.16 29.91 3.14
CA PRO A 111 -10.18 29.77 1.69
C PRO A 111 -8.97 30.44 1.04
N GLY A 112 -8.25 29.70 0.20
CA GLY A 112 -7.08 30.22 -0.51
C GLY A 112 -5.74 29.95 0.17
N ALA A 113 -5.72 29.23 1.29
CA ALA A 113 -4.49 28.72 1.87
C ALA A 113 -3.67 27.89 0.85
N SER A 114 -2.35 27.97 1.01
CA SER A 114 -1.37 27.32 0.14
C SER A 114 -1.38 25.80 0.30
N LEU A 115 -0.79 25.10 -0.68
CA LEU A 115 -0.64 23.64 -0.63
C LEU A 115 0.16 23.19 0.61
N ALA A 116 1.13 23.99 1.05
CA ALA A 116 1.92 23.71 2.24
C ALA A 116 1.06 23.73 3.51
N GLU A 117 0.17 24.71 3.64
CA GLU A 117 -0.77 24.83 4.76
C GLU A 117 -1.79 23.70 4.74
N VAL A 118 -2.35 23.37 3.58
CA VAL A 118 -3.26 22.22 3.38
C VAL A 118 -2.60 20.92 3.85
N ARG A 119 -1.34 20.68 3.47
CA ARG A 119 -0.59 19.49 3.91
C ARG A 119 -0.29 19.50 5.41
N LYS A 120 -0.01 20.66 5.99
CA LYS A 120 0.26 20.80 7.42
C LYS A 120 -0.99 20.47 8.24
N ALA A 121 -2.12 21.09 7.90
CA ALA A 121 -3.40 20.88 8.57
C ALA A 121 -3.86 19.42 8.46
N PHE A 122 -3.72 18.81 7.28
CA PHE A 122 -4.03 17.39 7.08
C PHE A 122 -3.23 16.49 8.02
N ARG A 123 -1.91 16.70 8.18
CA ARG A 123 -1.10 15.87 9.09
C ARG A 123 -1.54 15.98 10.54
N GLN A 124 -1.91 17.17 11.00
CA GLN A 124 -2.37 17.38 12.39
C GLN A 124 -3.72 16.70 12.61
N LEU A 125 -4.69 16.96 11.73
CA LEU A 125 -6.03 16.38 11.84
C LEU A 125 -6.03 14.87 11.62
N ALA A 126 -5.16 14.35 10.75
CA ALA A 126 -5.00 12.91 10.53
C ALA A 126 -4.54 12.19 11.80
N LEU A 127 -3.70 12.82 12.62
CA LEU A 127 -3.28 12.26 13.91
C LEU A 127 -4.41 12.34 14.95
N GLU A 128 -5.12 13.47 15.00
CA GLU A 128 -6.25 13.68 15.92
C GLU A 128 -7.42 12.71 15.65
N THR A 129 -7.71 12.44 14.38
CA THR A 129 -8.86 11.63 13.95
C THR A 129 -8.53 10.16 13.73
N HIS A 130 -7.27 9.75 13.84
CA HIS A 130 -6.88 8.38 13.53
C HIS A 130 -7.54 7.38 14.51
N PRO A 131 -8.19 6.31 14.02
CA PRO A 131 -8.84 5.32 14.88
C PRO A 131 -7.87 4.61 15.84
N ASP A 132 -6.62 4.37 15.41
CA ASP A 132 -5.60 3.75 16.28
C ASP A 132 -5.16 4.67 17.44
N HIS A 133 -5.50 5.97 17.39
CA HIS A 133 -5.22 6.96 18.46
C HIS A 133 -6.50 7.37 19.20
N GLY A 134 -7.59 6.62 19.06
CA GLY A 134 -8.88 6.91 19.71
C GLY A 134 -9.79 7.86 18.96
N GLY A 135 -9.46 8.21 17.70
CA GLY A 135 -10.30 9.01 16.82
C GLY A 135 -11.39 8.21 16.08
N ASN A 136 -12.21 8.90 15.29
CA ASN A 136 -13.27 8.28 14.49
C ASN A 136 -12.84 8.09 13.03
N ALA A 137 -13.04 6.89 12.49
CA ALA A 137 -12.76 6.56 11.10
C ALA A 137 -13.55 7.44 10.09
N ASP A 138 -14.75 7.89 10.44
CA ASP A 138 -15.56 8.78 9.61
C ASP A 138 -15.00 10.21 9.59
N ASP A 139 -14.51 10.71 10.73
CA ASP A 139 -13.87 12.02 10.81
C ASP A 139 -12.54 12.02 10.05
N PHE A 140 -11.74 10.95 10.19
CA PHE A 140 -10.52 10.77 9.40
C PHE A 140 -10.82 10.76 7.91
N ARG A 141 -11.91 10.12 7.51
CA ARG A 141 -12.34 10.08 6.12
C ARG A 141 -12.76 11.47 5.61
N ALA A 142 -13.50 12.24 6.39
CA ALA A 142 -13.87 13.61 6.02
C ALA A 142 -12.62 14.49 5.83
N VAL A 143 -11.65 14.37 6.73
CA VAL A 143 -10.35 15.06 6.65
C VAL A 143 -9.57 14.67 5.39
N GLN A 144 -9.53 13.38 5.07
CA GLN A 144 -8.88 12.87 3.87
C GLN A 144 -9.56 13.40 2.59
N ASP A 145 -10.89 13.31 2.50
CA ASP A 145 -11.66 13.78 1.35
C ASP A 145 -11.48 15.28 1.10
N ALA A 146 -11.46 16.07 2.18
CA ALA A 146 -11.20 17.50 2.11
C ALA A 146 -9.78 17.82 1.59
N TYR A 147 -8.77 17.10 2.07
CA TYR A 147 -7.39 17.22 1.62
C TYR A 147 -7.23 16.92 0.14
N GLU A 148 -7.71 15.76 -0.32
CA GLU A 148 -7.59 15.33 -1.73
C GLU A 148 -8.21 16.36 -2.67
N ARG A 149 -9.37 16.90 -2.32
CA ARG A 149 -10.06 17.90 -3.14
C ARG A 149 -9.32 19.24 -3.22
N LEU A 150 -8.75 19.71 -2.11
CA LEU A 150 -7.99 20.96 -2.08
C LEU A 150 -6.67 20.83 -2.84
N VAL A 151 -5.97 19.70 -2.71
CA VAL A 151 -4.75 19.40 -3.46
C VAL A 151 -5.02 19.41 -4.95
N ASP A 152 -6.07 18.71 -5.41
CA ASP A 152 -6.43 18.69 -6.84
C ASP A 152 -6.81 20.10 -7.35
N ARG A 153 -7.59 20.87 -6.57
CA ARG A 153 -7.96 22.24 -6.93
C ARG A 153 -6.73 23.15 -7.08
N LEU A 154 -5.79 23.06 -6.13
CA LEU A 154 -4.55 23.85 -6.14
C LEU A 154 -3.61 23.40 -7.28
N ALA A 155 -3.49 22.11 -7.53
CA ALA A 155 -2.71 21.56 -8.64
C ALA A 155 -3.26 21.98 -10.01
N ARG A 156 -4.59 22.05 -10.17
CA ARG A 156 -5.21 22.60 -11.38
C ARG A 156 -4.95 24.10 -11.55
N ARG A 157 -4.92 24.87 -10.45
CA ARG A 157 -4.65 26.32 -10.47
C ARG A 157 -3.21 26.64 -10.86
N VAL A 158 -2.24 25.81 -10.45
CA VAL A 158 -0.83 25.97 -10.83
C VAL A 158 -0.62 25.68 -12.31
N ARG A 159 -1.32 24.69 -12.87
CA ARG A 159 -1.23 24.32 -14.30
C ARG A 159 -1.90 25.32 -15.25
N SER A 160 -2.79 26.17 -14.74
CA SER A 160 -3.53 27.17 -15.52
C SER A 160 -2.90 28.58 -15.44
N ARG A 161 -1.64 28.67 -15.03
CA ARG A 161 -0.83 29.89 -14.97
C ARG A 161 0.41 29.67 -15.82
#